data_AF-A0A0G0AQ00-F1
#
_entry.id   AF-A0A0G0AQ00-F1
#
_cell.length_a   1.000
_cell.length_b   1.000
_cell.length_c   1.000
_cell.angle_alpha   90.00
_cell.angle_beta   90.00
_cell.angle_gamma   90.00
#
_symmetry.space_group_name_H-M   'P 1'
#
loop_
_entity.id
_entity.type
_entity.pdbx_description
1 polymer ?
#
loop_
_entity_poly.entity_id
_entity_poly.type
_entity_poly.pdbx_seq_one_letter_code
_entity_poly.pdbx_strand_id
1 'polypeptide(L)'
;MEFFKNRIFGFLTALLLFSFSFLNGRKDYFEDLVQLKGFITTNKETKKMPQFSVYYAGVQTVSDEAGVFTLVVSRYQIANLALLVCKDFKPRFQKSVVKIESDCKCKKIKKDSNTVLGQFIDRKKPYVYLVQTANMWGQPCWQFQKLLTDKIPDNCVIIRMNPKIISSVENWQGPFSNKFQRFVKITLKSTVTDQKTSKSEYKSLLGTAIDVKKFYEPTKRVERKAVGKNLVKVSQVVA
;
A
#
# COMPACT_ATOMS: atom_id res chain seq x y z
N MET A 1 -49.47 27.25 23.62
CA MET A 1 -48.05 27.53 23.27
C MET A 1 -47.07 26.53 23.91
N GLU A 2 -47.45 25.79 24.94
CA GLU A 2 -46.59 24.80 25.63
C GLU A 2 -46.33 23.50 24.83
N PHE A 3 -47.28 23.08 24.00
CA PHE A 3 -47.14 21.87 23.17
C PHE A 3 -45.97 21.92 22.17
N PHE A 4 -45.61 23.11 21.69
CA PHE A 4 -44.50 23.27 20.74
C PHE A 4 -43.12 23.19 21.41
N LYS A 5 -43.01 23.58 22.68
CA LYS A 5 -41.74 23.51 23.43
C LYS A 5 -41.30 22.08 23.70
N ASN A 6 -42.25 21.18 24.02
CA ASN A 6 -41.93 19.79 24.33
C ASN A 6 -41.46 18.97 23.12
N ARG A 7 -41.94 19.29 21.90
CA ARG A 7 -41.49 18.61 20.67
C ARG A 7 -40.08 19.03 20.24
N ILE A 8 -39.74 20.31 20.39
CA ILE A 8 -38.41 20.81 20.04
C ILE A 8 -37.37 20.24 21.00
N PHE A 9 -37.69 20.15 22.30
CA PHE A 9 -36.77 19.61 23.30
C PHE A 9 -36.48 18.11 23.08
N GLY A 10 -37.49 17.32 22.72
CA GLY A 10 -37.32 15.90 22.39
C GLY A 10 -36.50 15.66 21.11
N PHE A 11 -36.62 16.55 20.11
CA PHE A 11 -35.83 16.44 18.89
C PHE A 11 -34.36 16.81 19.13
N LEU A 12 -34.11 17.84 19.96
CA LEU A 12 -32.74 18.25 20.30
C LEU A 12 -32.00 17.18 21.10
N THR A 13 -32.67 16.52 22.05
CA THR A 13 -32.08 15.43 22.83
C THR A 13 -31.81 14.19 21.98
N ALA A 14 -32.71 13.84 21.06
CA ALA A 14 -32.49 12.75 20.10
C ALA A 14 -31.29 13.04 19.17
N LEU A 15 -31.15 14.28 18.69
CA LEU A 15 -30.05 14.69 17.81
C LEU A 15 -28.70 14.72 18.56
N LEU A 16 -28.70 15.16 19.82
CA LEU A 16 -27.53 15.10 20.69
C LEU A 16 -27.12 13.66 21.00
N LEU A 17 -28.06 12.77 21.33
CA LEU A 17 -27.78 11.35 21.55
C LEU A 17 -27.25 10.68 20.28
N PHE A 18 -27.82 10.98 19.11
CA PHE A 18 -27.35 10.46 17.83
C PHE A 18 -25.92 10.95 17.51
N SER A 19 -25.62 12.22 17.81
CA SER A 19 -24.26 12.76 17.65
C SER A 19 -23.25 12.18 18.64
N PHE A 20 -23.64 11.88 19.89
CA PHE A 20 -22.79 11.18 20.85
C PHE A 20 -22.49 9.74 20.43
N SER A 21 -23.46 9.02 19.87
CA SER A 21 -23.23 7.69 19.28
C SER A 21 -22.30 7.76 18.05
N PHE A 22 -22.39 8.82 17.24
CA PHE A 22 -21.52 9.00 16.08
C PHE A 22 -20.09 9.43 16.45
N LEU A 23 -19.93 10.22 17.51
CA LEU A 23 -18.62 10.63 18.04
C LEU A 23 -17.92 9.51 18.82
N ASN A 24 -18.65 8.69 19.59
CA ASN A 24 -18.09 7.51 20.27
C ASN A 24 -17.90 6.28 19.36
N GLY A 25 -18.44 6.30 18.15
CA GLY A 25 -18.22 5.26 17.13
C GLY A 25 -16.85 5.31 16.46
N ARG A 26 -16.09 6.39 16.65
CA ARG A 26 -14.65 6.46 16.34
C ARG A 26 -13.83 6.10 17.58
N LYS A 27 -14.12 4.95 18.20
CA LYS A 27 -13.06 4.26 18.92
C LYS A 27 -12.01 3.97 17.87
N ASP A 28 -10.82 4.53 18.08
CA ASP A 28 -9.62 4.15 17.36
C ASP A 28 -9.58 2.62 17.31
N TYR A 29 -9.95 2.06 16.17
CA TYR A 29 -9.48 0.75 15.78
C TYR A 29 -7.98 0.95 15.60
N PHE A 30 -7.25 0.98 16.72
CA PHE A 30 -5.86 0.58 16.73
C PHE A 30 -5.91 -0.82 16.14
N GLU A 31 -5.68 -0.89 14.83
CA GLU A 31 -5.56 -2.16 14.15
C GLU A 31 -4.54 -2.96 14.96
N ASP A 32 -4.91 -4.17 15.37
CA ASP A 32 -3.96 -5.09 16.01
C ASP A 32 -2.87 -5.37 14.98
N LEU A 33 -1.83 -4.55 14.98
CA LEU A 33 -0.72 -4.63 14.06
C LEU A 33 0.22 -5.73 14.52
N VAL A 34 0.53 -6.64 13.62
CA VAL A 34 1.43 -7.77 13.87
C VAL A 34 2.61 -7.66 12.91
N GLN A 35 3.80 -7.97 13.43
CA GLN A 35 4.98 -8.14 12.59
C GLN A 35 4.86 -9.47 11.84
N LEU A 36 4.86 -9.39 10.52
CA LEU A 36 4.85 -10.51 9.60
C LEU A 36 6.25 -10.67 9.00
N LYS A 37 6.88 -11.83 9.16
CA LYS A 37 8.21 -12.10 8.60
C LYS A 37 8.18 -13.18 7.55
N GLY A 38 8.89 -12.95 6.46
CA GLY A 38 9.19 -13.97 5.45
C GLY A 38 10.68 -14.12 5.24
N PHE A 39 11.06 -15.19 4.55
CA PHE A 39 12.44 -15.61 4.40
C PHE A 39 12.74 -16.00 2.96
N ILE A 40 13.80 -15.46 2.40
CA ILE A 40 14.30 -15.76 1.06
C ILE A 40 15.66 -16.43 1.22
N THR A 41 15.81 -17.64 0.70
CA THR A 41 17.01 -18.45 0.92
C THR A 41 17.46 -19.17 -0.35
N THR A 42 18.66 -19.72 -0.34
CA THR A 42 19.24 -20.52 -1.41
C THR A 42 19.62 -21.89 -0.87
N ASN A 43 19.56 -22.94 -1.70
CA ASN A 43 20.01 -24.28 -1.28
C ASN A 43 21.53 -24.38 -1.03
N LYS A 44 22.31 -23.40 -1.50
CA LYS A 44 23.75 -23.30 -1.23
C LYS A 44 23.96 -22.32 -0.07
N GLU A 45 24.92 -22.62 0.80
CA GLU A 45 25.40 -21.66 1.80
C GLU A 45 26.10 -20.50 1.08
N THR A 46 25.43 -19.35 1.04
CA THR A 46 25.98 -18.13 0.48
C THR A 46 26.39 -17.20 1.63
N LYS A 47 27.61 -16.67 1.60
CA LYS A 47 28.08 -15.72 2.62
C LYS A 47 27.23 -14.44 2.70
N LYS A 48 26.55 -14.05 1.62
CA LYS A 48 25.70 -12.86 1.58
C LYS A 48 24.57 -13.02 0.57
N MET A 49 23.33 -12.85 1.02
CA MET A 49 22.14 -12.88 0.14
C MET A 49 21.99 -11.51 -0.56
N PRO A 50 21.60 -11.46 -1.86
CA PRO A 50 21.12 -10.22 -2.45
C PRO A 50 19.89 -9.71 -1.70
N GLN A 51 19.80 -8.39 -1.56
CA GLN A 51 18.62 -7.74 -1.01
C GLN A 51 17.50 -7.72 -2.04
N PHE A 52 16.26 -7.94 -1.61
CA PHE A 52 15.08 -7.91 -2.45
C PHE A 52 14.09 -6.86 -1.93
N SER A 53 13.52 -6.07 -2.83
CA SER A 53 12.45 -5.14 -2.46
C SER A 53 11.13 -5.87 -2.27
N VAL A 54 10.46 -5.62 -1.14
CA VAL A 54 9.16 -6.20 -0.79
C VAL A 54 8.18 -5.06 -0.55
N TYR A 55 6.97 -5.17 -1.09
CA TYR A 55 5.93 -4.14 -1.02
C TYR A 55 4.66 -4.72 -0.43
N TYR A 56 3.99 -3.95 0.41
CA TYR A 56 2.67 -4.27 0.96
C TYR A 56 1.92 -2.98 1.29
N ALA A 57 0.66 -2.86 0.89
CA ALA A 57 -0.20 -1.71 1.19
C ALA A 57 0.46 -0.33 0.89
N GLY A 58 1.26 -0.25 -0.18
CA GLY A 58 1.97 0.98 -0.58
C GLY A 58 3.27 1.26 0.20
N VAL A 59 3.61 0.46 1.21
CA VAL A 59 4.87 0.53 1.95
C VAL A 59 5.90 -0.39 1.30
N GLN A 60 7.13 0.09 1.18
CA GLN A 60 8.28 -0.69 0.72
C GLN A 60 9.19 -1.05 1.89
N THR A 61 9.65 -2.29 1.91
CA THR A 61 10.73 -2.79 2.76
C THR A 61 11.76 -3.54 1.90
N VAL A 62 12.88 -3.92 2.51
CA VAL A 62 13.97 -4.63 1.84
C VAL A 62 14.39 -5.82 2.71
N SER A 63 14.69 -6.96 2.09
CA SER A 63 15.23 -8.10 2.82
C SER A 63 16.64 -7.82 3.32
N ASP A 64 16.98 -8.33 4.50
CA ASP A 64 18.33 -8.23 5.07
C ASP A 64 19.33 -9.18 4.40
N GLU A 65 20.57 -9.20 4.89
CA GLU A 65 21.66 -10.04 4.36
C GLU A 65 21.45 -11.54 4.60
N ALA A 66 20.60 -11.89 5.57
CA ALA A 66 20.15 -13.26 5.80
C ALA A 66 18.97 -13.63 4.88
N GLY A 67 18.38 -12.66 4.17
CA GLY A 67 17.21 -12.84 3.33
C GLY A 67 15.87 -12.76 4.07
N VAL A 68 15.86 -12.30 5.33
CA VAL A 68 14.64 -12.08 6.10
C VAL A 68 14.07 -10.70 5.74
N PHE A 69 12.75 -10.64 5.52
CA PHE A 69 12.03 -9.38 5.39
C PHE A 69 10.92 -9.29 6.45
N THR A 70 10.64 -8.07 6.90
CA THR A 70 9.61 -7.80 7.92
C THR A 70 8.61 -6.77 7.41
N LEU A 71 7.33 -7.07 7.58
CA LEU A 71 6.19 -6.22 7.26
C LEU A 71 5.34 -6.02 8.51
N VAL A 72 4.61 -4.92 8.58
CA VAL A 72 3.60 -4.69 9.60
C VAL A 72 2.24 -4.79 8.93
N VAL A 73 1.40 -5.70 9.42
CA VAL A 73 0.10 -6.01 8.83
C VAL A 73 -0.97 -6.06 9.90
N SER A 74 -2.20 -5.69 9.53
CA SER A 74 -3.35 -5.88 10.41
C SER A 74 -3.63 -7.38 10.61
N ARG A 75 -3.83 -7.80 11.85
CA ARG A 75 -4.09 -9.20 12.22
C ARG A 75 -5.23 -9.83 11.41
N TYR A 76 -6.24 -9.04 11.08
CA TYR A 76 -7.41 -9.48 10.30
C TYR A 76 -7.09 -9.78 8.83
N GLN A 77 -6.03 -9.20 8.28
CA GLN A 77 -5.66 -9.37 6.87
C GLN A 77 -4.76 -10.60 6.65
N ILE A 78 -4.09 -11.09 7.69
CA ILE A 78 -3.09 -12.17 7.61
C ILE A 78 -3.63 -13.41 6.92
N ALA A 79 -4.83 -13.86 7.29
CA ALA A 79 -5.44 -15.09 6.76
C ALA A 79 -5.71 -15.04 5.25
N ASN A 80 -5.81 -13.83 4.68
CA ASN A 80 -6.15 -13.61 3.28
C ASN A 80 -4.99 -13.01 2.49
N LEU A 81 -3.75 -13.10 2.97
CA LEU A 81 -2.61 -12.54 2.25
C LEU A 81 -2.28 -13.37 1.00
N ALA A 82 -2.18 -12.67 -0.13
CA ALA A 82 -1.63 -13.24 -1.36
C ALA A 82 -0.16 -12.85 -1.53
N LEU A 83 0.59 -13.65 -2.27
CA LEU A 83 1.98 -13.39 -2.64
C LEU A 83 2.10 -13.22 -4.15
N LEU A 84 2.69 -12.11 -4.59
CA LEU A 84 3.02 -11.85 -5.98
C LEU A 84 4.53 -11.69 -6.11
N VAL A 85 5.14 -12.44 -7.01
CA VAL A 85 6.55 -12.29 -7.36
C VAL A 85 6.67 -11.86 -8.82
N CYS A 86 7.24 -10.67 -9.04
CA CYS A 86 7.36 -10.09 -10.37
C CYS A 86 8.59 -9.18 -10.48
N LYS A 87 9.07 -8.95 -11.70
CA LYS A 87 10.22 -8.05 -11.94
C LYS A 87 9.84 -6.57 -11.87
N ASP A 88 8.70 -6.23 -12.46
CA ASP A 88 8.20 -4.85 -12.59
C ASP A 88 6.69 -4.81 -12.35
N PHE A 89 6.23 -3.76 -11.68
CA PHE A 89 4.83 -3.35 -11.59
C PHE A 89 4.78 -1.81 -11.63
N LYS A 90 3.61 -1.23 -11.86
CA LYS A 90 3.44 0.23 -11.92
C LYS A 90 2.24 0.68 -11.07
N PRO A 91 2.39 1.71 -10.22
CA PRO A 91 1.23 2.39 -9.66
C PRO A 91 0.50 3.11 -10.80
N ARG A 92 -0.83 3.09 -10.77
CA ARG A 92 -1.66 3.86 -11.70
C ARG A 92 -2.37 4.95 -10.92
N PHE A 93 -2.24 6.19 -11.36
CA PHE A 93 -2.90 7.34 -10.75
C PHE A 93 -4.26 7.61 -11.40
N GLN A 94 -5.19 8.13 -10.61
CA GLN A 94 -6.50 8.54 -11.07
C GLN A 94 -6.33 9.78 -11.95
N LYS A 95 -6.96 9.78 -13.12
CA LYS A 95 -7.05 10.99 -13.94
C LYS A 95 -8.36 11.68 -13.59
N SER A 96 -8.33 12.86 -12.98
CA SER A 96 -9.52 13.64 -12.76
C SER A 96 -9.82 14.48 -14.01
N VAL A 97 -11.03 14.36 -14.53
CA VAL A 97 -11.48 15.23 -15.64
C VAL A 97 -12.04 16.49 -15.00
N VAL A 98 -11.27 17.57 -15.05
CA VAL A 98 -11.78 18.89 -14.63
C VAL A 98 -12.41 19.53 -15.85
N LYS A 99 -13.74 19.69 -15.84
CA LYS A 99 -14.42 20.56 -16.78
C LYS A 99 -14.18 21.98 -16.31
N ILE A 100 -13.46 22.78 -17.10
CA ILE A 100 -13.37 24.21 -16.86
C ILE A 100 -14.39 24.85 -17.79
N GLU A 101 -15.41 25.46 -17.19
CA GLU A 101 -16.31 26.37 -17.89
C GLU A 101 -15.59 27.70 -17.99
N SER A 102 -15.12 28.01 -19.20
CA SER A 102 -14.69 29.35 -19.59
C SER A 102 -15.70 29.87 -20.60
N ASP A 103 -16.14 31.12 -20.42
CA ASP A 103 -17.19 31.78 -21.19
C ASP A 103 -17.30 31.27 -22.63
N CYS A 104 -18.42 30.60 -22.89
CA CYS A 104 -18.90 30.12 -24.19
C CYS A 104 -18.18 28.94 -24.87
N LYS A 105 -17.17 28.26 -24.28
CA LYS A 105 -16.64 26.98 -24.81
C LYS A 105 -16.16 26.01 -23.71
N CYS A 106 -16.84 24.87 -23.55
CA CYS A 106 -16.42 23.80 -22.63
C CYS A 106 -15.15 23.08 -23.12
N LYS A 107 -13.97 23.41 -22.58
CA LYS A 107 -12.73 22.67 -22.82
C LYS A 107 -12.51 21.64 -21.70
N LYS A 108 -12.58 20.34 -22.03
CA LYS A 108 -12.27 19.26 -21.08
C LYS A 108 -10.75 19.19 -20.87
N ILE A 109 -10.26 19.57 -19.69
CA ILE A 109 -8.84 19.41 -19.33
C ILE A 109 -8.73 18.18 -18.43
N LYS A 110 -7.95 17.18 -18.88
CA LYS A 110 -7.57 16.06 -18.02
C LYS A 110 -6.48 16.55 -17.08
N LYS A 111 -6.78 16.65 -15.79
CA LYS A 111 -5.78 16.91 -14.75
C LYS A 111 -5.41 15.56 -14.14
N ASP A 112 -4.12 15.29 -14.02
CA ASP A 112 -3.71 14.11 -13.28
C ASP A 112 -4.05 14.35 -11.79
N SER A 113 -4.79 13.41 -11.19
CA SER A 113 -5.02 13.41 -9.74
C SER A 113 -3.85 12.68 -9.08
N ASN A 114 -3.45 13.13 -7.90
CA ASN A 114 -2.43 12.44 -7.11
C ASN A 114 -2.97 11.20 -6.37
N THR A 115 -4.23 10.83 -6.59
CA THR A 115 -4.85 9.64 -6.00
C THR A 115 -4.37 8.38 -6.72
N VAL A 116 -3.69 7.47 -6.02
CA VAL A 116 -3.30 6.16 -6.57
C VAL A 116 -4.56 5.29 -6.67
N LEU A 117 -4.90 4.83 -7.88
CA LEU A 117 -6.02 3.89 -8.13
C LEU A 117 -5.69 2.45 -7.71
N GLY A 118 -4.40 2.14 -7.66
CA GLY A 118 -3.89 0.83 -7.29
C GLY A 118 -2.58 0.52 -8.01
N GLN A 119 -2.11 -0.70 -7.80
CA GLN A 119 -0.89 -1.22 -8.41
C GLN A 119 -1.25 -2.21 -9.52
N PHE A 120 -0.50 -2.18 -10.62
CA PHE A 120 -0.82 -2.96 -11.81
C PHE A 120 0.41 -3.70 -12.33
N ILE A 121 0.23 -4.94 -12.76
CA ILE A 121 1.24 -5.71 -13.48
C ILE A 121 0.99 -5.72 -14.98
N ASP A 122 2.06 -5.89 -15.75
CA ASP A 122 1.96 -6.32 -17.14
C ASP A 122 1.93 -7.85 -17.18
N ARG A 123 0.74 -8.44 -17.37
CA ARG A 123 0.56 -9.90 -17.42
C ARG A 123 1.27 -10.58 -18.60
N LYS A 124 1.81 -9.83 -19.57
CA LYS A 124 2.67 -10.39 -20.63
C LYS A 124 4.08 -10.71 -20.13
N LYS A 125 4.50 -10.08 -19.03
CA LYS A 125 5.78 -10.37 -18.38
C LYS A 125 5.64 -11.56 -17.43
N PRO A 126 6.71 -12.34 -17.20
CA PRO A 126 6.69 -13.40 -16.20
C PRO A 126 6.35 -12.87 -14.81
N TYR A 127 5.39 -13.53 -14.15
CA TYR A 127 5.04 -13.33 -12.75
C TYR A 127 4.65 -14.67 -12.13
N VAL A 128 4.68 -14.74 -10.80
CA VAL A 128 4.13 -15.84 -10.02
C VAL A 128 3.17 -15.25 -9.02
N TYR A 129 1.92 -15.70 -9.01
CA TYR A 129 0.91 -15.31 -8.03
C TYR A 129 0.50 -16.54 -7.24
N LEU A 130 0.57 -16.44 -5.91
CA LEU A 130 0.20 -17.50 -4.99
C LEU A 130 -0.79 -16.97 -3.96
N VAL A 131 -1.70 -17.83 -3.55
CA VAL A 131 -2.57 -17.59 -2.41
C VAL A 131 -2.41 -18.72 -1.41
N GLN A 132 -2.64 -18.42 -0.15
CA GLN A 132 -2.63 -19.43 0.89
C GLN A 132 -3.98 -20.16 0.89
N THR A 133 -3.95 -21.47 0.78
CA THR A 133 -5.12 -22.36 0.81
C THR A 133 -4.88 -23.48 1.81
N ALA A 134 -5.93 -24.18 2.21
CA ALA A 134 -5.78 -25.42 2.96
C ALA A 134 -5.57 -26.60 2.00
N ASN A 135 -4.62 -27.49 2.31
CA ASN A 135 -4.45 -28.76 1.60
C ASN A 135 -5.53 -29.77 2.05
N MET A 136 -5.48 -31.00 1.52
CA MET A 136 -6.44 -32.07 1.86
C MET A 136 -6.46 -32.44 3.35
N TRP A 137 -5.40 -32.09 4.10
CA TRP A 137 -5.28 -32.32 5.54
C TRP A 137 -5.58 -31.07 6.37
N GLY A 138 -6.13 -30.01 5.75
CA GLY A 138 -6.46 -28.75 6.43
C GLY A 138 -5.25 -27.88 6.78
N GLN A 139 -4.04 -28.26 6.37
CA GLN A 139 -2.84 -27.46 6.64
C GLN A 139 -2.69 -26.35 5.60
N PRO A 140 -2.23 -25.16 6.00
CA PRO A 140 -1.97 -24.09 5.04
C PRO A 140 -0.93 -24.56 4.01
N CYS A 141 -1.10 -24.16 2.75
CA CYS A 141 -0.16 -24.37 1.66
C CYS A 141 -0.27 -23.20 0.67
N TRP A 142 0.81 -22.95 -0.08
CA TRP A 142 0.82 -21.93 -1.12
C TRP A 142 0.44 -22.56 -2.45
N GLN A 143 -0.64 -22.08 -3.07
CA GLN A 143 -1.12 -22.58 -4.35
C GLN A 143 -0.95 -21.51 -5.43
N PHE A 144 -0.40 -21.93 -6.58
CA PHE A 144 -0.31 -21.09 -7.76
C PHE A 144 -1.70 -20.75 -8.30
N GLN A 145 -1.93 -19.47 -8.56
CA GLN A 145 -3.13 -18.99 -9.20
C GLN A 145 -2.80 -17.99 -10.31
N LYS A 146 -3.73 -17.83 -11.25
CA LYS A 146 -3.64 -16.84 -12.32
C LYS A 146 -4.34 -15.56 -11.88
N LEU A 147 -3.69 -14.42 -12.08
CA LEU A 147 -4.34 -13.13 -11.87
C LEU A 147 -5.40 -12.87 -12.96
N LEU A 148 -6.65 -12.72 -12.53
CA LEU A 148 -7.79 -12.49 -13.42
C LEU A 148 -7.75 -11.12 -14.09
N THR A 149 -7.15 -10.13 -13.44
CA THR A 149 -7.01 -8.75 -13.94
C THR A 149 -5.56 -8.28 -13.87
N ASP A 150 -5.24 -7.17 -14.54
CA ASP A 150 -3.93 -6.53 -14.41
C ASP A 150 -3.76 -5.82 -13.05
N LYS A 151 -4.86 -5.56 -12.33
CA LYS A 151 -4.83 -4.93 -11.00
C LYS A 151 -4.33 -5.96 -9.98
N ILE A 152 -3.31 -5.57 -9.22
CA ILE A 152 -2.81 -6.35 -8.09
C ILE A 152 -3.80 -6.18 -6.92
N PRO A 153 -4.22 -7.26 -6.23
CA PRO A 153 -5.08 -7.16 -5.07
C PRO A 153 -4.45 -6.33 -3.94
N ASP A 154 -5.27 -5.62 -3.17
CA ASP A 154 -4.79 -4.71 -2.12
C ASP A 154 -4.16 -5.49 -0.93
N ASN A 155 -4.61 -6.71 -0.68
CA ASN A 155 -4.10 -7.67 0.31
C ASN A 155 -2.97 -8.56 -0.25
N CYS A 156 -2.10 -8.01 -1.09
CA CYS A 156 -1.03 -8.75 -1.73
C CYS A 156 0.35 -8.24 -1.31
N VAL A 157 1.20 -9.15 -0.84
CA VAL A 157 2.63 -8.92 -0.65
C VAL A 157 3.31 -9.11 -2.00
N ILE A 158 4.06 -8.10 -2.45
CA ILE A 158 4.75 -8.11 -3.74
C ILE A 158 6.24 -8.17 -3.51
N ILE A 159 6.91 -9.17 -4.07
CA ILE A 159 8.37 -9.28 -4.02
C ILE A 159 8.94 -8.99 -5.40
N ARG A 160 9.82 -8.01 -5.47
CA ARG A 160 10.48 -7.61 -6.71
C ARG A 160 11.67 -8.51 -6.97
N MET A 161 11.47 -9.56 -7.76
CA MET A 161 12.52 -10.44 -8.25
C MET A 161 12.09 -11.13 -9.55
N ASN A 162 13.04 -11.73 -10.27
CA ASN A 162 12.71 -12.52 -11.45
C ASN A 162 12.05 -13.85 -11.02
N PRO A 163 10.77 -14.11 -11.34
CA PRO A 163 10.09 -15.33 -10.88
C PRO A 163 10.73 -16.63 -11.37
N LYS A 164 11.48 -16.60 -12.48
CA LYS A 164 12.16 -17.80 -13.02
C LYS A 164 13.22 -18.37 -12.09
N ILE A 165 13.73 -17.56 -11.15
CA ILE A 165 14.78 -17.98 -10.20
C ILE A 165 14.22 -18.68 -8.97
N ILE A 166 12.90 -18.67 -8.76
CA ILE A 166 12.26 -19.35 -7.64
C ILE A 166 12.31 -20.86 -7.89
N SER A 167 12.77 -21.61 -6.89
CA SER A 167 12.74 -23.07 -6.86
C SER A 167 11.48 -23.58 -6.16
N SER A 168 11.17 -23.05 -4.98
CA SER A 168 9.96 -23.41 -4.22
C SER A 168 9.48 -22.27 -3.34
N VAL A 169 8.20 -22.34 -2.97
CA VAL A 169 7.53 -21.44 -2.03
C VAL A 169 6.79 -22.31 -1.03
N GLU A 170 7.10 -22.15 0.25
CA GLU A 170 6.57 -23.00 1.33
C GLU A 170 6.20 -22.17 2.56
N ASN A 171 5.41 -22.75 3.46
CA ASN A 171 5.15 -22.10 4.75
C ASN A 171 6.41 -22.18 5.60
N TRP A 172 6.74 -21.07 6.25
CA TRP A 172 7.95 -21.01 7.05
C TRP A 172 7.75 -21.65 8.43
N GLN A 173 8.44 -22.76 8.69
CA GLN A 173 8.38 -23.51 9.96
C GLN A 173 9.61 -23.31 10.86
N GLY A 174 10.38 -22.22 10.68
CA GLY A 174 11.66 -22.01 11.39
C GLY A 174 11.55 -21.65 12.88
N PRO A 175 12.64 -21.81 13.66
CA PRO A 175 12.70 -21.69 15.12
C PRO A 175 12.72 -20.23 15.61
N PHE A 176 11.92 -19.37 15.01
CA PHE A 176 11.80 -18.00 15.47
C PHE A 176 10.88 -17.87 16.67
N SER A 177 11.07 -16.82 17.48
CA SER A 177 10.24 -16.56 18.65
C SER A 177 8.77 -16.38 18.25
N ASN A 178 7.85 -16.79 19.13
CA ASN A 178 6.39 -16.65 18.92
C ASN A 178 5.89 -15.20 18.89
N LYS A 179 6.80 -14.21 18.91
CA LYS A 179 6.48 -12.78 18.94
C LYS A 179 6.05 -12.21 17.59
N PHE A 180 6.20 -12.97 16.51
CA PHE A 180 5.81 -12.52 15.17
C PHE A 180 5.17 -13.64 14.36
N GLN A 181 4.37 -13.22 13.38
CA GLN A 181 3.73 -14.14 12.47
C GLN A 181 4.69 -14.56 11.36
N ARG A 182 4.85 -15.86 11.17
CA ARG A 182 5.60 -16.42 10.04
C ARG A 182 4.73 -16.39 8.79
N PHE A 183 5.31 -15.95 7.67
CA PHE A 183 4.59 -15.79 6.41
C PHE A 183 4.95 -16.88 5.40
N VAL A 184 6.11 -16.73 4.77
CA VAL A 184 6.52 -17.55 3.63
C VAL A 184 8.03 -17.76 3.65
N LYS A 185 8.46 -18.92 3.19
CA LYS A 185 9.84 -19.22 2.85
C LYS A 185 9.93 -19.42 1.33
N ILE A 186 10.78 -18.65 0.68
CA ILE A 186 11.04 -18.70 -0.76
C ILE A 186 12.45 -19.22 -0.95
N THR A 187 12.57 -20.36 -1.62
CA THR A 187 13.86 -20.96 -1.94
C THR A 187 14.21 -20.65 -3.38
N LEU A 188 15.36 -20.03 -3.60
CA LEU A 188 15.88 -19.67 -4.91
C LEU A 188 16.72 -20.82 -5.50
N LYS A 189 16.76 -20.91 -6.83
CA LYS A 189 17.61 -21.85 -7.57
C LYS A 189 19.08 -21.55 -7.29
N SER A 190 19.88 -22.61 -7.14
CA SER A 190 21.30 -22.56 -6.75
C SER A 190 22.23 -21.87 -7.76
N THR A 191 21.76 -21.58 -8.96
CA THR A 191 22.50 -20.87 -10.02
C THR A 191 22.50 -19.35 -9.87
N VAL A 192 21.80 -18.80 -8.89
CA VAL A 192 21.66 -17.34 -8.68
C VAL A 192 22.93 -16.71 -8.08
N THR A 193 23.85 -17.51 -7.54
CA THR A 193 24.97 -17.03 -6.73
C THR A 193 26.03 -16.23 -7.50
N ASP A 194 26.20 -16.43 -8.81
CA ASP A 194 27.42 -15.94 -9.47
C ASP A 194 27.27 -14.74 -10.38
N GLN A 195 26.08 -14.33 -10.84
CA GLN A 195 25.99 -13.21 -11.79
C GLN A 195 24.71 -12.35 -11.69
N LYS A 196 24.93 -11.03 -11.56
CA LYS A 196 24.06 -9.92 -12.03
C LYS A 196 22.87 -9.42 -11.20
N THR A 197 22.56 -9.91 -10.00
CA THR A 197 21.48 -9.30 -9.18
C THR A 197 21.90 -8.00 -8.49
N SER A 198 23.15 -7.86 -8.06
CA SER A 198 23.63 -6.67 -7.32
C SER A 198 23.73 -5.38 -8.14
N LYS A 199 24.03 -5.46 -9.45
CA LYS A 199 24.23 -4.26 -10.30
C LYS A 199 22.95 -3.64 -10.86
N SER A 200 21.85 -4.40 -10.92
CA SER A 200 20.59 -3.93 -11.54
C SER A 200 19.73 -3.11 -10.58
N GLU A 201 19.75 -3.43 -9.28
CA GLU A 201 18.86 -2.79 -8.32
C GLU A 201 19.45 -1.49 -7.75
N TYR A 202 20.79 -1.41 -7.62
CA TYR A 202 21.49 -0.19 -7.22
C TYR A 202 21.35 0.96 -8.23
N LYS A 203 21.21 0.67 -9.53
CA LYS A 203 20.92 1.73 -10.52
C LYS A 203 19.50 2.28 -10.39
N SER A 204 18.54 1.50 -9.89
CA SER A 204 17.21 2.01 -9.56
C SER A 204 17.18 2.80 -8.25
N LEU A 205 18.08 2.55 -7.31
CA LEU A 205 18.24 3.40 -6.11
C LEU A 205 18.81 4.78 -6.44
N LEU A 206 19.75 4.86 -7.39
CA LEU A 206 20.35 6.14 -7.82
C LEU A 206 19.50 6.90 -8.86
N GLY A 207 18.60 6.21 -9.57
CA GLY A 207 17.71 6.83 -10.56
C GLY A 207 16.39 7.39 -9.99
N THR A 208 16.03 7.08 -8.75
CA THR A 208 14.87 7.67 -8.05
C THR A 208 15.25 8.59 -6.89
N ALA A 209 16.55 8.80 -6.65
CA ALA A 209 17.04 9.74 -5.63
C ALA A 209 17.13 11.20 -6.12
N ILE A 210 16.75 11.51 -7.36
CA ILE A 210 16.78 12.88 -7.91
C ILE A 210 15.45 13.18 -8.58
N ASP A 211 14.41 13.28 -7.76
CA ASP A 211 13.45 14.36 -7.90
C ASP A 211 12.87 14.65 -6.51
N VAL A 212 13.74 15.13 -5.61
CA VAL A 212 13.33 15.85 -4.41
C VAL A 212 12.78 17.21 -4.83
N LYS A 213 11.76 17.20 -5.69
CA LYS A 213 10.87 18.34 -5.82
C LYS A 213 10.11 18.34 -4.51
N LYS A 214 10.43 19.31 -3.62
CA LYS A 214 9.78 19.49 -2.33
C LYS A 214 8.28 19.22 -2.50
N PHE A 215 7.79 18.09 -1.99
CA PHE A 215 6.40 17.68 -2.19
C PHE A 215 5.41 18.50 -1.34
N TYR A 216 5.83 19.68 -0.90
CA TYR A 216 4.97 20.71 -0.34
C TYR A 216 5.66 22.05 -0.62
N GLU A 217 5.15 22.81 -1.59
CA GLU A 217 5.19 24.25 -1.38
C GLU A 217 4.29 24.50 -0.17
N PRO A 218 4.78 25.12 0.91
CA PRO A 218 3.90 25.56 1.98
C PRO A 218 2.90 26.52 1.33
N THR A 219 1.67 26.06 1.14
CA THR A 219 0.57 26.92 0.73
C THR A 219 0.57 28.09 1.69
N LYS A 220 0.80 29.31 1.16
CA LYS A 220 0.72 30.55 1.93
C LYS A 220 -0.54 30.45 2.78
N ARG A 221 -0.38 30.48 4.11
CA ARG A 221 -1.51 30.55 5.04
C ARG A 221 -2.34 31.75 4.60
N VAL A 222 -3.49 31.50 4.02
CA VAL A 222 -4.50 32.55 3.84
C VAL A 222 -5.06 32.74 5.23
N GLU A 223 -4.49 33.70 5.97
CA GLU A 223 -5.11 34.22 7.17
C GLU A 223 -6.45 34.84 6.76
N ARG A 224 -7.54 34.09 6.95
CA ARG A 224 -8.86 34.69 6.94
C ARG A 224 -9.01 35.46 8.24
N LYS A 225 -8.66 36.75 8.23
CA LYS A 225 -9.22 37.67 9.23
C LYS A 225 -10.73 37.69 9.01
N ALA A 226 -11.48 37.18 9.98
CA ALA A 226 -12.92 37.36 10.01
C ALA A 226 -13.19 38.85 10.25
N VAL A 227 -13.43 39.59 9.17
CA VAL A 227 -13.97 40.95 9.26
C VAL A 227 -15.43 40.85 8.85
N GLY A 228 -16.31 41.21 9.78
CA GLY A 228 -17.74 41.26 9.54
C GLY A 228 -18.08 42.21 8.39
N LYS A 229 -19.06 41.78 7.58
CA LYS A 229 -19.83 42.53 6.58
C LYS A 229 -19.02 43.24 5.47
N ASN A 230 -19.12 42.62 4.29
CA ASN A 230 -19.10 43.19 2.94
C ASN A 230 -17.80 43.79 2.37
N LEU A 231 -17.54 43.37 1.12
CA LEU A 231 -16.57 43.85 0.13
C LEU A 231 -15.10 43.44 0.34
N VAL A 232 -14.65 42.43 -0.42
CA VAL A 232 -13.23 42.11 -0.57
C VAL A 232 -12.71 42.75 -1.85
N LYS A 233 -11.89 43.79 -1.70
CA LYS A 233 -10.94 44.26 -2.72
C LYS A 233 -9.63 43.49 -2.49
N VAL A 234 -9.13 42.79 -3.51
CA VAL A 234 -7.86 42.05 -3.43
C VAL A 234 -6.76 42.94 -4.00
N SER A 235 -5.80 43.32 -3.16
CA SER A 235 -4.52 43.92 -3.57
C SER A 235 -3.42 42.88 -3.40
N GLN A 236 -2.65 42.60 -4.46
CA GLN A 236 -1.45 41.78 -4.37
C GLN A 236 -0.29 42.63 -3.86
N VAL A 237 0.44 42.14 -2.86
CA VAL A 237 1.77 42.64 -2.52
C VAL A 237 2.78 41.59 -2.97
N VAL A 238 3.67 42.02 -3.86
CA VAL A 238 4.81 41.25 -4.36
C VAL A 238 6.01 41.53 -3.45
N ALA A 239 6.60 40.46 -2.94
CA ALA A 239 8.01 40.37 -2.56
C ALA A 239 8.45 38.92 -2.80
#